data_AF-A0AAV5RVV0-F1
#
_entry.id   AF-A0AAV5RVV0-F1
#
_cell.length_a   1.000
_cell.length_b   1.000
_cell.length_c   1.000
_cell.angle_alpha   90.00
_cell.angle_beta   90.00
_cell.angle_gamma   90.00
#
_symmetry.space_group_name_H-M   'P 1'
#
loop_
_entity.id
_entity.type
_entity.pdbx_description
1 polymer ?
#
loop_
_entity_poly.entity_id
_entity_poly.type
_entity_poly.pdbx_seq_one_letter_code
_entity_poly.pdbx_strand_id
1 'polypeptide(L)'
;MTRYTGCIDLHNGQVKQIVGGTLTEDKDDTLKTNFVSEKSSSYYAELYKTNNVTGSHVIKLGPNNDAAALEALKAAPKFMQVGGGINDSNCLEWLKYADKVIITSWLFSKDGKFLFDNLQKVSKMCGKDHLVVDLSCRRTPDKRWVVAMNKWQTLTDLELNKETFSTLSEYTNEFLIHAADVEGLCKGIDEELVEKLYEWTQEIDNSVKLVYAGGAKSVSDLELVDKLSHGKVDLTYGSSLDIFGRDLVKFDDCCKWNTAHPN
;
A
#
# COMPACT_ATOMS: atom_id res chain seq x y z
N MET A 1 -16.93 5.07 4.40
CA MET A 1 -16.78 4.17 5.56
C MET A 1 -15.55 3.33 5.32
N THR A 2 -14.74 3.15 6.35
CA THR A 2 -13.43 2.49 6.28
C THR A 2 -13.55 1.03 5.94
N ARG A 3 -12.75 0.56 4.98
CA ARG A 3 -12.65 -0.84 4.59
C ARG A 3 -11.30 -1.44 4.95
N TYR A 4 -11.33 -2.74 5.21
CA TYR A 4 -10.14 -3.58 5.21
C TYR A 4 -9.66 -3.82 3.78
N THR A 5 -8.36 -3.63 3.54
CA THR A 5 -7.63 -4.06 2.34
C THR A 5 -6.52 -5.06 2.70
N GLY A 6 -6.30 -6.08 1.86
CA GLY A 6 -5.23 -7.06 2.07
C GLY A 6 -3.96 -6.71 1.28
N CYS A 7 -2.82 -7.20 1.74
CA CYS A 7 -1.56 -7.11 0.98
C CYS A 7 -0.96 -8.49 0.69
N ILE A 8 -0.17 -8.59 -0.38
CA ILE A 8 0.72 -9.72 -0.69
C ILE A 8 2.09 -9.16 -1.01
N ASP A 9 2.99 -9.22 -0.04
CA ASP A 9 4.37 -8.79 -0.21
C ASP A 9 5.21 -9.94 -0.78
N LEU A 10 5.93 -9.67 -1.87
CA LEU A 10 6.75 -10.63 -2.59
C LEU A 10 8.22 -10.27 -2.49
N HIS A 11 9.05 -11.21 -2.07
CA HIS A 11 10.50 -11.06 -2.09
C HIS A 11 11.17 -12.35 -2.55
N ASN A 12 12.01 -12.25 -3.58
CA ASN A 12 12.66 -13.38 -4.26
C ASN A 12 11.66 -14.47 -4.70
N GLY A 13 10.51 -14.04 -5.24
CA GLY A 13 9.47 -14.93 -5.78
C GLY A 13 8.60 -15.63 -4.72
N GLN A 14 8.73 -15.27 -3.44
CA GLN A 14 7.97 -15.87 -2.34
C GLN A 14 7.15 -14.82 -1.60
N VAL A 15 5.99 -15.25 -1.07
CA VAL A 15 5.17 -14.40 -0.19
C VAL A 15 5.88 -14.28 1.16
N LYS A 16 6.28 -13.05 1.51
CA LYS A 16 6.98 -12.75 2.76
C LYS A 16 6.39 -11.51 3.40
N GLN A 17 6.12 -11.59 4.69
CA GLN A 17 5.78 -10.40 5.46
C GLN A 17 7.05 -9.83 6.08
N ILE A 18 7.36 -8.57 5.79
CA ILE A 18 8.60 -7.91 6.21
C ILE A 18 8.36 -6.93 7.36
N VAL A 19 9.42 -6.60 8.10
CA VAL A 19 9.42 -5.47 9.04
C VAL A 19 9.97 -4.24 8.31
N GLY A 20 9.21 -3.13 8.33
CA GLY A 20 9.60 -1.86 7.71
C GLY A 20 10.98 -1.40 8.20
N GLY A 21 11.76 -0.78 7.30
CA GLY A 21 13.10 -0.24 7.62
C GLY A 21 14.25 -1.26 7.76
N THR A 22 14.03 -2.56 7.50
CA THR A 22 15.08 -3.60 7.62
C THR A 22 15.73 -4.02 6.31
N LEU A 23 15.29 -3.47 5.16
CA LEU A 23 15.93 -3.73 3.88
C LEU A 23 17.28 -2.98 3.82
N THR A 24 18.40 -3.71 3.72
CA THR A 24 19.71 -3.16 3.32
C THR A 24 20.08 -3.67 1.92
N GLU A 25 21.04 -3.03 1.22
CA GLU A 25 21.24 -3.21 -0.22
C GLU A 25 21.91 -4.53 -0.63
N ASP A 26 22.65 -5.21 0.24
CA ASP A 26 23.68 -6.14 -0.27
C ASP A 26 23.73 -7.55 0.33
N LYS A 27 22.81 -7.94 1.24
CA LYS A 27 22.78 -9.32 1.77
C LYS A 27 21.36 -9.78 2.07
N ASP A 28 20.92 -10.82 1.36
CA ASP A 28 19.69 -11.60 1.64
C ASP A 28 19.57 -11.98 3.13
N ASP A 29 20.70 -12.14 3.83
CA ASP A 29 20.80 -12.51 5.25
C ASP A 29 20.39 -11.42 6.26
N THR A 30 20.08 -10.19 5.83
CA THR A 30 19.75 -9.08 6.77
C THR A 30 18.27 -8.71 6.82
N LEU A 31 17.45 -9.26 5.92
CA LEU A 31 16.03 -8.94 5.87
C LEU A 31 15.30 -9.61 7.03
N LYS A 32 14.80 -8.82 7.98
CA LYS A 32 13.96 -9.37 9.06
C LYS A 32 12.57 -9.67 8.51
N THR A 33 12.34 -10.94 8.20
CA THR A 33 11.02 -11.45 7.83
C THR A 33 10.22 -11.76 9.10
N ASN A 34 9.00 -11.24 9.19
CA ASN A 34 8.02 -11.69 10.16
C ASN A 34 7.52 -13.12 9.82
N PHE A 35 7.43 -13.44 8.53
CA PHE A 35 6.92 -14.71 8.04
C PHE A 35 7.36 -14.96 6.59
N VAL A 36 7.66 -16.21 6.26
CA VAL A 36 7.80 -16.69 4.88
C VAL A 36 6.71 -17.73 4.67
N SER A 37 5.80 -17.49 3.72
CA SER A 37 4.67 -18.38 3.52
C SER A 37 5.07 -19.64 2.76
N GLU A 38 4.50 -20.77 3.17
CA GLU A 38 4.49 -22.00 2.39
C GLU A 38 3.40 -21.97 1.30
N LYS A 39 2.47 -21.01 1.36
CA LYS A 39 1.41 -20.82 0.37
C LYS A 39 1.90 -19.92 -0.75
N SER A 40 1.43 -20.21 -1.95
CA SER A 40 1.69 -19.41 -3.15
C SER A 40 0.99 -18.06 -3.10
N SER A 41 1.40 -17.12 -3.95
CA SER A 41 0.73 -15.84 -4.12
C SER A 41 -0.69 -15.99 -4.70
N SER A 42 -0.92 -17.02 -5.53
CA SER A 42 -2.24 -17.40 -6.06
C SER A 42 -3.23 -17.74 -4.95
N TYR A 43 -2.81 -18.51 -3.94
CA TYR A 43 -3.66 -18.86 -2.80
C TYR A 43 -4.24 -17.62 -2.11
N TYR A 44 -3.39 -16.62 -1.82
CA TYR A 44 -3.83 -15.40 -1.17
C TYR A 44 -4.72 -14.54 -2.07
N ALA A 45 -4.40 -14.45 -3.37
CA ALA A 45 -5.24 -13.73 -4.32
C ALA A 45 -6.65 -14.35 -4.45
N GLU A 46 -6.75 -15.68 -4.49
CA GLU A 46 -8.03 -16.40 -4.48
C GLU A 46 -8.79 -16.21 -3.18
N LEU A 47 -8.09 -16.24 -2.04
CA LEU A 47 -8.68 -15.98 -0.72
C LEU A 47 -9.29 -14.58 -0.64
N TYR A 48 -8.56 -13.54 -1.05
CA TYR A 48 -9.05 -12.17 -1.07
C TYR A 48 -10.22 -12.00 -2.05
N LYS A 49 -10.14 -12.60 -3.24
CA LYS A 49 -11.23 -12.55 -4.23
C LYS A 49 -12.50 -13.25 -3.72
N THR A 50 -12.37 -14.43 -3.11
CA THR A 50 -13.50 -15.21 -2.58
C THR A 50 -14.22 -14.46 -1.46
N ASN A 51 -13.48 -13.68 -0.66
CA ASN A 51 -14.02 -12.88 0.43
C ASN A 51 -14.30 -11.41 0.03
N ASN A 52 -14.24 -11.09 -1.27
CA ASN A 52 -14.50 -9.76 -1.82
C ASN A 52 -13.68 -8.63 -1.15
N VAL A 53 -12.42 -8.90 -0.82
CA VAL A 53 -11.49 -7.91 -0.24
C VAL A 53 -10.87 -7.08 -1.38
N THR A 54 -11.66 -6.17 -1.94
CA THR A 54 -11.25 -5.28 -3.04
C THR A 54 -10.21 -4.26 -2.60
N GLY A 55 -9.42 -3.72 -3.53
CA GLY A 55 -8.35 -2.75 -3.21
C GLY A 55 -7.09 -3.42 -2.62
N SER A 56 -7.09 -4.75 -2.56
CA SER A 56 -5.92 -5.51 -2.11
C SER A 56 -4.78 -5.40 -3.12
N HIS A 57 -3.55 -5.32 -2.62
CA HIS A 57 -2.37 -4.98 -3.41
C HIS A 57 -1.25 -6.02 -3.30
N VAL A 58 -0.62 -6.32 -4.43
CA VAL A 58 0.58 -7.15 -4.53
C VAL A 58 1.80 -6.24 -4.65
N ILE A 59 2.76 -6.34 -3.72
CA ILE A 59 3.95 -5.48 -3.71
C ILE A 59 5.20 -6.31 -4.01
N LYS A 60 5.90 -5.96 -5.09
CA LYS A 60 7.18 -6.59 -5.46
C LYS A 60 8.35 -5.87 -4.77
N LEU A 61 8.96 -6.54 -3.80
CA LEU A 61 10.10 -6.04 -3.04
C LEU A 61 11.40 -6.59 -3.66
N GLY A 62 12.01 -5.78 -4.53
CA GLY A 62 13.24 -6.15 -5.24
C GLY A 62 12.99 -7.01 -6.49
N PRO A 63 14.07 -7.54 -7.10
CA PRO A 63 14.00 -8.33 -8.33
C PRO A 63 13.38 -9.73 -8.09
N ASN A 64 13.19 -10.47 -9.19
CA ASN A 64 12.74 -11.88 -9.21
C ASN A 64 11.31 -12.13 -8.70
N ASN A 65 10.46 -11.11 -8.62
CA ASN A 65 9.09 -11.23 -8.13
C ASN A 65 8.02 -11.27 -9.24
N ASP A 66 8.37 -10.98 -10.49
CA ASP A 66 7.39 -10.83 -11.57
C ASP A 66 6.56 -12.09 -11.83
N ALA A 67 7.18 -13.27 -11.76
CA ALA A 67 6.48 -14.54 -11.92
C ALA A 67 5.43 -14.77 -10.81
N ALA A 68 5.80 -14.53 -9.55
CA ALA A 68 4.90 -14.66 -8.41
C ALA A 68 3.81 -13.57 -8.40
N ALA A 69 4.12 -12.36 -8.86
CA ALA A 69 3.11 -11.31 -9.01
C ALA A 69 2.10 -11.67 -10.10
N LEU A 70 2.57 -12.13 -11.27
CA LEU A 70 1.69 -12.60 -12.34
C LEU A 70 0.84 -13.81 -11.92
N GLU A 71 1.38 -14.70 -11.09
CA GLU A 71 0.63 -15.81 -10.51
C GLU A 71 -0.58 -15.32 -9.71
N ALA A 72 -0.39 -14.37 -8.78
CA ALA A 72 -1.49 -13.78 -8.00
C ALA A 72 -2.51 -13.08 -8.91
N LEU A 73 -2.04 -12.24 -9.84
CA LEU A 73 -2.92 -11.47 -10.73
C LEU A 73 -3.71 -12.36 -11.70
N LYS A 74 -3.15 -13.51 -12.12
CA LYS A 74 -3.87 -14.48 -12.97
C LYS A 74 -4.89 -15.31 -12.18
N ALA A 75 -4.64 -15.56 -10.89
CA ALA A 75 -5.61 -16.22 -10.02
C ALA A 75 -6.81 -15.32 -9.71
N ALA A 76 -6.59 -14.00 -9.61
CA ALA A 76 -7.63 -12.99 -9.43
C ALA A 76 -7.57 -11.87 -10.51
N PRO A 77 -7.93 -12.15 -11.78
CA PRO A 77 -7.82 -11.18 -12.86
C PRO A 77 -8.67 -9.94 -12.60
N LYS A 78 -8.08 -8.76 -12.83
CA LYS A 78 -8.73 -7.44 -12.69
C LYS A 78 -9.32 -7.19 -11.29
N PHE A 79 -8.73 -7.80 -10.26
CA PHE A 79 -9.18 -7.67 -8.88
C PHE A 79 -8.11 -7.08 -7.97
N MET A 80 -6.87 -7.56 -8.09
CA MET A 80 -5.74 -7.11 -7.30
C MET A 80 -4.99 -5.98 -7.99
N GLN A 81 -4.41 -5.08 -7.20
CA GLN A 81 -3.46 -4.06 -7.66
C GLN A 81 -2.02 -4.61 -7.64
N VAL A 82 -1.10 -3.97 -8.36
CA VAL A 82 0.32 -4.39 -8.36
C VAL A 82 1.29 -3.21 -8.30
N GLY A 83 2.25 -3.29 -7.38
CA GLY A 83 3.32 -2.32 -7.17
C GLY A 83 4.72 -2.93 -7.21
N GLY A 84 5.73 -2.05 -7.21
CA GLY A 84 7.15 -2.41 -7.22
C GLY A 84 7.75 -2.45 -8.63
N GLY A 85 8.57 -1.43 -8.93
CA GLY A 85 9.22 -1.29 -10.25
C GLY A 85 8.28 -0.90 -11.38
N ILE A 86 7.09 -0.37 -11.07
CA ILE A 86 6.16 0.17 -12.07
C ILE A 86 6.72 1.48 -12.65
N ASN A 87 6.65 1.62 -13.96
CA ASN A 87 7.04 2.80 -14.71
C ASN A 87 6.27 2.89 -16.05
N ASP A 88 6.53 3.93 -16.82
CA ASP A 88 5.92 4.19 -18.13
C ASP A 88 6.14 3.06 -19.16
N SER A 89 7.23 2.31 -19.07
CA SER A 89 7.51 1.24 -20.04
C SER A 89 6.72 -0.06 -19.78
N ASN A 90 6.21 -0.27 -18.56
CA ASN A 90 5.61 -1.55 -18.16
C ASN A 90 4.19 -1.45 -17.58
N CYS A 91 3.69 -0.25 -17.27
CA CYS A 91 2.39 -0.07 -16.61
C CYS A 91 1.24 -0.72 -17.39
N LEU A 92 1.19 -0.56 -18.72
CA LEU A 92 0.14 -1.13 -19.57
C LEU A 92 0.18 -2.66 -19.62
N GLU A 93 1.37 -3.27 -19.53
CA GLU A 93 1.52 -4.72 -19.51
C GLU A 93 0.97 -5.31 -18.20
N TRP A 94 1.25 -4.67 -17.06
CA TRP A 94 0.69 -5.06 -15.77
C TRP A 94 -0.83 -4.89 -15.73
N LEU A 95 -1.34 -3.80 -16.31
CA LEU A 95 -2.78 -3.55 -16.40
C LEU A 95 -3.52 -4.58 -17.25
N LYS A 96 -2.87 -5.47 -18.03
CA LYS A 96 -3.59 -6.59 -18.65
C LYS A 96 -4.20 -7.54 -17.61
N TYR A 97 -3.57 -7.65 -16.44
CA TYR A 97 -3.96 -8.58 -15.38
C TYR A 97 -4.45 -7.88 -14.11
N ALA A 98 -3.85 -6.74 -13.75
CA ALA A 98 -4.19 -5.99 -12.54
C ALA A 98 -5.43 -5.09 -12.73
N ASP A 99 -6.08 -4.78 -11.60
CA ASP A 99 -7.10 -3.72 -11.53
C ASP A 99 -6.45 -2.33 -11.70
N LYS A 100 -5.41 -2.08 -10.90
CA LYS A 100 -4.59 -0.86 -10.94
C LYS A 100 -3.11 -1.18 -10.83
N VAL A 101 -2.28 -0.24 -11.28
CA VAL A 101 -0.84 -0.24 -11.02
C VAL A 101 -0.49 0.78 -9.95
N ILE A 102 0.45 0.42 -9.08
CA ILE A 102 0.90 1.23 -7.95
C ILE A 102 2.29 1.76 -8.29
N ILE A 103 2.39 3.08 -8.46
CA ILE A 103 3.66 3.75 -8.76
C ILE A 103 4.31 4.25 -7.48
N THR A 104 5.61 3.95 -7.34
CA THR A 104 6.40 4.21 -6.12
C THR A 104 7.61 5.09 -6.44
N SER A 105 8.83 4.54 -6.40
CA SER A 105 10.09 5.28 -6.50
C SER A 105 10.35 5.93 -7.86
N TRP A 106 9.65 5.52 -8.92
CA TRP A 106 9.79 6.12 -10.26
C TRP A 106 9.25 7.56 -10.32
N LEU A 107 8.49 8.00 -9.32
CA LEU A 107 8.08 9.39 -9.14
C LEU A 107 9.19 10.29 -8.59
N PHE A 108 10.36 9.74 -8.26
CA PHE A 108 11.45 10.50 -7.64
C PHE A 108 12.76 10.32 -8.41
N SER A 109 13.54 11.39 -8.48
CA SER A 109 14.93 11.32 -8.93
C SER A 109 15.79 10.57 -7.91
N LYS A 110 17.02 10.19 -8.29
CA LYS A 110 17.97 9.55 -7.37
C LYS A 110 18.26 10.40 -6.13
N ASP A 111 18.16 11.73 -6.25
CA ASP A 111 18.42 12.69 -5.19
C ASP A 111 17.15 13.05 -4.39
N GLY A 112 16.04 12.33 -4.60
CA GLY A 112 14.79 12.53 -3.87
C GLY A 112 13.95 13.72 -4.34
N LYS A 113 14.14 14.18 -5.58
CA LYS A 113 13.26 15.22 -6.15
C LYS A 113 12.02 14.61 -6.77
N PHE A 114 10.84 15.11 -6.42
CA PHE A 114 9.59 14.68 -7.03
C PHE A 114 9.52 15.10 -8.51
N LEU A 115 9.28 14.12 -9.37
CA LEU A 115 9.23 14.27 -10.82
C LEU A 115 7.75 14.30 -11.24
N PHE A 116 7.12 15.47 -11.14
CA PHE A 116 5.70 15.61 -11.46
C PHE A 116 5.36 15.17 -12.90
N ASP A 117 6.23 15.47 -13.87
CA ASP A 117 6.07 15.04 -15.27
C ASP A 117 5.93 13.50 -15.41
N ASN A 118 6.58 12.74 -14.52
CA ASN A 118 6.46 11.28 -14.49
C ASN A 118 5.05 10.85 -14.08
N LEU A 119 4.47 11.48 -13.07
CA LEU A 119 3.08 11.22 -12.66
C LEU A 119 2.11 11.54 -13.80
N GLN A 120 2.26 12.71 -14.44
CA GLN A 120 1.42 13.11 -15.57
C GLN A 120 1.52 12.11 -16.72
N LYS A 121 2.74 11.65 -17.03
CA LYS A 121 3.00 10.68 -18.10
C LYS A 121 2.31 9.35 -17.85
N VAL A 122 2.49 8.75 -16.67
CA VAL A 122 1.88 7.45 -16.36
C VAL A 122 0.37 7.56 -16.20
N SER A 123 -0.13 8.63 -15.60
CA SER A 123 -1.57 8.91 -15.51
C SER A 123 -2.22 9.00 -16.89
N LYS A 124 -1.59 9.71 -17.84
CA LYS A 124 -2.06 9.79 -19.23
C LYS A 124 -2.08 8.43 -19.93
N MET A 125 -1.14 7.54 -19.60
CA MET A 125 -1.07 6.20 -20.22
C MET A 125 -2.09 5.23 -19.63
N CYS A 126 -2.20 5.18 -18.29
CA CYS A 126 -3.05 4.22 -17.58
C CYS A 126 -4.49 4.67 -17.45
N GLY A 127 -4.73 5.98 -17.51
CA GLY A 127 -5.93 6.60 -16.95
C GLY A 127 -5.81 6.73 -15.43
N LYS A 128 -6.24 7.87 -14.87
CA LYS A 128 -6.19 8.10 -13.42
C LYS A 128 -6.92 7.02 -12.63
N ASP A 129 -7.92 6.37 -13.23
CA ASP A 129 -8.75 5.38 -12.56
C ASP A 129 -8.03 4.04 -12.31
N HIS A 130 -6.93 3.80 -13.02
CA HIS A 130 -6.10 2.59 -12.94
C HIS A 130 -4.71 2.85 -12.34
N LEU A 131 -4.52 4.03 -11.73
CA LEU A 131 -3.27 4.42 -11.11
C LEU A 131 -3.48 4.60 -9.61
N VAL A 132 -2.52 4.09 -8.84
CA VAL A 132 -2.39 4.33 -7.40
C VAL A 132 -1.03 4.99 -7.18
N VAL A 133 -0.99 6.06 -6.40
CA VAL A 133 0.26 6.72 -5.99
C VAL A 133 0.60 6.25 -4.57
N ASP A 134 1.71 5.51 -4.44
CA ASP A 134 2.20 5.05 -3.15
C ASP A 134 3.23 6.04 -2.59
N LEU A 135 2.88 6.65 -1.46
CA LEU A 135 3.69 7.60 -0.73
C LEU A 135 4.08 7.02 0.62
N SER A 136 5.25 6.41 0.64
CA SER A 136 5.93 5.95 1.83
C SER A 136 6.48 7.14 2.61
N CYS A 137 5.90 7.50 3.76
CA CYS A 137 6.28 8.68 4.56
C CYS A 137 6.92 8.36 5.92
N ARG A 138 7.70 9.33 6.43
CA ARG A 138 8.27 9.34 7.78
C ARG A 138 7.91 10.61 8.53
N ARG A 139 7.74 10.48 9.85
CA ARG A 139 7.54 11.63 10.73
C ARG A 139 8.86 12.31 11.04
N THR A 140 8.95 13.60 10.76
CA THR A 140 10.12 14.43 11.04
C THR A 140 10.06 15.02 12.47
N PRO A 141 11.19 15.48 13.05
CA PRO A 141 11.22 16.04 14.41
C PRO A 141 10.32 17.26 14.63
N ASP A 142 10.04 18.02 13.57
CA ASP A 142 9.12 19.15 13.54
C ASP A 142 7.66 18.74 13.29
N LYS A 143 7.35 17.45 13.46
CA LYS A 143 5.99 16.87 13.36
C LYS A 143 5.35 17.03 11.98
N ARG A 144 6.14 16.97 10.91
CA ARG A 144 5.66 16.85 9.53
C ARG A 144 5.82 15.42 9.04
N TRP A 145 5.13 15.06 7.97
CA TRP A 145 5.32 13.77 7.29
C TRP A 145 5.91 14.01 5.92
N VAL A 146 7.12 13.53 5.72
CA VAL A 146 7.87 13.70 4.46
C VAL A 146 7.97 12.35 3.78
N VAL A 147 7.74 12.33 2.47
CA VAL A 147 7.90 11.12 1.68
C VAL A 147 9.36 10.71 1.70
N ALA A 148 9.60 9.44 1.96
CA ALA A 148 10.90 8.82 2.02
C ALA A 148 11.00 7.75 0.94
N MET A 149 12.17 7.63 0.34
CA MET A 149 12.48 6.63 -0.67
C MET A 149 13.71 5.80 -0.26
N ASN A 150 14.16 4.90 -1.15
CA ASN A 150 15.32 4.04 -0.92
C ASN A 150 15.24 3.29 0.40
N LYS A 151 14.13 2.54 0.61
CA LYS A 151 13.91 1.76 1.83
C LYS A 151 13.96 2.64 3.10
N TRP A 152 13.38 3.84 3.02
CA TRP A 152 13.19 4.77 4.15
C TRP A 152 14.46 5.52 4.62
N GLN A 153 15.54 5.40 3.84
CA GLN A 153 16.84 5.98 4.17
C GLN A 153 17.02 7.41 3.65
N THR A 154 16.23 7.82 2.65
CA THR A 154 16.35 9.13 2.02
C THR A 154 15.01 9.87 2.09
N LEU A 155 14.97 11.03 2.76
CA LEU A 155 13.83 11.95 2.68
C LEU A 155 13.84 12.66 1.33
N THR A 156 12.66 12.80 0.73
CA THR A 156 12.44 13.51 -0.54
C THR A 156 12.07 14.97 -0.29
N ASP A 157 11.90 15.75 -1.35
CA ASP A 157 11.36 17.11 -1.29
C ASP A 157 9.81 17.18 -1.25
N LEU A 158 9.13 16.03 -1.23
CA LEU A 158 7.68 15.96 -1.18
C LEU A 158 7.17 15.75 0.25
N GLU A 159 6.47 16.75 0.77
CA GLU A 159 5.77 16.68 2.05
C GLU A 159 4.31 16.22 1.85
N LEU A 160 3.79 15.40 2.75
CA LEU A 160 2.37 15.12 2.82
C LEU A 160 1.64 16.31 3.43
N ASN A 161 0.78 16.95 2.65
CA ASN A 161 -0.07 18.06 3.07
C ASN A 161 -1.28 18.21 2.11
N LYS A 162 -2.19 19.15 2.43
CA LYS A 162 -3.39 19.43 1.62
C LYS A 162 -3.08 19.75 0.15
N GLU A 163 -2.04 20.53 -0.12
CA GLU A 163 -1.67 20.94 -1.49
C GLU A 163 -1.17 19.75 -2.31
N THR A 164 -0.33 18.90 -1.71
CA THR A 164 0.14 17.64 -2.30
C THR A 164 -1.04 16.77 -2.70
N PHE A 165 -1.95 16.46 -1.77
CA PHE A 165 -3.10 15.60 -2.09
C PHE A 165 -4.02 16.20 -3.14
N SER A 166 -4.32 17.50 -3.04
CA SER A 166 -5.18 18.20 -4.02
C SER A 166 -4.58 18.11 -5.42
N THR A 167 -3.30 18.46 -5.57
CA THR A 167 -2.60 18.45 -6.86
C THR A 167 -2.49 17.04 -7.44
N LEU A 168 -2.09 16.06 -6.63
CA LEU A 168 -1.84 14.70 -7.12
C LEU A 168 -3.15 13.98 -7.47
N SER A 169 -4.26 14.30 -6.80
CA SER A 169 -5.59 13.68 -7.03
C SER A 169 -6.17 13.96 -8.42
N GLU A 170 -5.64 14.95 -9.15
CA GLU A 170 -5.99 15.18 -10.56
C GLU A 170 -5.49 14.04 -11.47
N TYR A 171 -4.44 13.32 -11.04
CA TYR A 171 -3.72 12.33 -11.85
C TYR A 171 -3.88 10.89 -11.33
N THR A 172 -4.41 10.70 -10.14
CA THR A 172 -4.67 9.39 -9.52
C THR A 172 -6.05 9.36 -8.87
N ASN A 173 -6.73 8.22 -8.87
CA ASN A 173 -7.95 8.03 -8.09
C ASN A 173 -7.70 7.26 -6.78
N GLU A 174 -6.44 6.96 -6.45
CA GLU A 174 -6.10 6.25 -5.22
C GLU A 174 -4.71 6.64 -4.72
N PHE A 175 -4.60 6.79 -3.40
CA PHE A 175 -3.35 6.94 -2.68
C PHE A 175 -3.16 5.77 -1.73
N LEU A 176 -1.96 5.20 -1.73
CA LEU A 176 -1.51 4.24 -0.74
C LEU A 176 -0.46 4.93 0.14
N ILE A 177 -0.74 5.07 1.43
CA ILE A 177 0.13 5.78 2.37
C ILE A 177 0.78 4.76 3.29
N HIS A 178 2.08 4.55 3.10
CA HIS A 178 2.88 3.68 3.96
C HIS A 178 3.55 4.48 5.08
N ALA A 179 3.22 4.18 6.33
CA ALA A 179 3.84 4.82 7.49
C ALA A 179 5.07 4.03 7.96
N ALA A 180 6.26 4.41 7.47
CA ALA A 180 7.53 3.68 7.69
C ALA A 180 7.81 3.36 9.17
N ASP A 181 7.54 4.36 10.02
CA ASP A 181 7.97 4.33 11.41
C ASP A 181 7.19 3.30 12.23
N VAL A 182 6.06 2.78 11.70
CA VAL A 182 5.21 1.76 12.32
C VAL A 182 5.00 0.50 11.47
N GLU A 183 5.40 0.51 10.20
CA GLU A 183 5.18 -0.59 9.26
C GLU A 183 5.84 -1.91 9.69
N GLY A 184 5.06 -2.99 9.70
CA GLY A 184 5.52 -4.33 10.07
C GLY A 184 5.94 -4.50 11.54
N LEU A 185 5.86 -3.44 12.36
CA LEU A 185 6.17 -3.50 13.80
C LEU A 185 5.02 -4.09 14.61
N CYS A 186 3.79 -4.06 14.09
CA CYS A 186 2.57 -4.46 14.82
C CYS A 186 2.46 -3.77 16.19
N LYS A 187 2.83 -2.49 16.28
CA LYS A 187 2.84 -1.70 17.53
C LYS A 187 1.69 -0.69 17.61
N GLY A 188 0.84 -0.59 16.59
CA GLY A 188 -0.25 0.38 16.50
C GLY A 188 -0.06 1.28 15.29
N ILE A 189 -1.16 1.88 14.84
CA ILE A 189 -1.17 2.86 13.75
C ILE A 189 -0.62 4.22 14.21
N ASP A 190 -0.19 5.06 13.27
CA ASP A 190 0.06 6.49 13.53
C ASP A 190 -1.30 7.23 13.49
N GLU A 191 -1.96 7.33 14.64
CA GLU A 191 -3.29 7.94 14.77
C GLU A 191 -3.31 9.39 14.25
N GLU A 192 -2.27 10.17 14.56
CA GLU A 192 -2.17 11.58 14.14
C GLU A 192 -2.03 11.69 12.62
N LEU A 193 -1.32 10.77 11.97
CA LEU A 193 -1.25 10.72 10.51
C LEU A 193 -2.63 10.40 9.91
N VAL A 194 -3.40 9.47 10.48
CA VAL A 194 -4.74 9.15 9.97
C VAL A 194 -5.69 10.35 10.07
N GLU A 195 -5.66 11.09 11.18
CA GLU A 195 -6.40 12.36 11.32
C GLU A 195 -5.97 13.37 10.25
N LYS A 196 -4.66 13.53 10.04
CA LYS A 196 -4.13 14.46 9.03
C LYS A 196 -4.51 14.08 7.61
N LEU A 197 -4.51 12.79 7.27
CA LEU A 197 -4.97 12.31 5.97
C LEU A 197 -6.42 12.72 5.71
N TYR A 198 -7.30 12.60 6.71
CA TYR A 198 -8.66 13.12 6.58
C TYR A 198 -8.67 14.65 6.43
N GLU A 199 -8.01 15.39 7.30
CA GLU A 199 -7.99 16.86 7.24
C GLU A 199 -7.51 17.41 5.89
N TRP A 200 -6.47 16.80 5.32
CA TRP A 200 -5.87 17.19 4.05
C TRP A 200 -6.72 16.78 2.83
N THR A 201 -7.58 15.78 2.97
CA THR A 201 -8.35 15.23 1.84
C THR A 201 -9.86 15.42 1.96
N GLN A 202 -10.38 15.99 3.05
CA GLN A 202 -11.83 16.13 3.28
C GLN A 202 -12.57 16.85 2.13
N GLU A 203 -11.91 17.76 1.41
CA GLU A 203 -12.46 18.48 0.25
C GLU A 203 -12.23 17.75 -1.10
N ILE A 204 -11.40 16.72 -1.13
CA ILE A 204 -11.15 15.90 -2.32
C ILE A 204 -12.35 14.98 -2.53
N ASP A 205 -12.75 14.82 -3.80
CA ASP A 205 -13.86 13.98 -4.22
C ASP A 205 -13.77 12.56 -3.61
N ASN A 206 -14.89 12.05 -3.12
CA ASN A 206 -14.94 10.75 -2.42
C ASN A 206 -14.68 9.54 -3.33
N SER A 207 -14.61 9.73 -4.66
CA SER A 207 -14.12 8.69 -5.57
C SER A 207 -12.61 8.48 -5.48
N VAL A 208 -11.86 9.43 -4.91
CA VAL A 208 -10.43 9.28 -4.65
C VAL A 208 -10.24 8.52 -3.35
N LYS A 209 -9.74 7.28 -3.46
CA LYS A 209 -9.51 6.39 -2.33
C LYS A 209 -8.21 6.70 -1.61
N LEU A 210 -8.23 6.60 -0.29
CA LEU A 210 -7.07 6.73 0.58
C LEU A 210 -6.92 5.41 1.33
N VAL A 211 -5.81 4.71 1.14
CA VAL A 211 -5.49 3.46 1.82
C VAL A 211 -4.27 3.70 2.71
N TYR A 212 -4.40 3.44 4.00
CA TYR A 212 -3.30 3.52 4.95
C TYR A 212 -2.73 2.12 5.23
N ALA A 213 -1.41 1.96 5.13
CA ALA A 213 -0.71 0.76 5.59
C ALA A 213 0.40 1.12 6.59
N GLY A 214 0.27 0.61 7.82
CA GLY A 214 1.30 0.82 8.83
C GLY A 214 0.87 0.40 10.24
N GLY A 215 1.42 -0.69 10.74
CA GLY A 215 1.41 -1.01 12.18
C GLY A 215 0.11 -1.56 12.76
N ALA A 216 -0.94 -1.75 11.95
CA ALA A 216 -2.22 -2.32 12.37
C ALA A 216 -2.04 -3.71 13.00
N LYS A 217 -2.61 -3.90 14.19
CA LYS A 217 -2.35 -5.06 15.06
C LYS A 217 -3.59 -5.60 15.77
N SER A 218 -4.73 -4.93 15.66
CA SER A 218 -6.01 -5.34 16.24
C SER A 218 -7.13 -5.10 15.24
N VAL A 219 -8.16 -5.93 15.24
CA VAL A 219 -9.38 -5.67 14.43
C VAL A 219 -10.04 -4.33 14.81
N SER A 220 -9.89 -3.89 16.06
CA SER A 220 -10.39 -2.58 16.53
C SER A 220 -9.72 -1.40 15.84
N ASP A 221 -8.56 -1.58 15.19
CA ASP A 221 -7.92 -0.50 14.44
C ASP A 221 -8.79 -0.04 13.25
N LEU A 222 -9.67 -0.91 12.71
CA LEU A 222 -10.66 -0.54 11.69
C LEU A 222 -11.67 0.50 12.22
N GLU A 223 -12.21 0.27 13.42
CA GLU A 223 -13.13 1.20 14.07
C GLU A 223 -12.42 2.51 14.45
N LEU A 224 -11.17 2.41 14.90
CA LEU A 224 -10.36 3.58 15.22
C LEU A 224 -10.10 4.43 13.97
N VAL A 225 -9.65 3.84 12.86
CA VAL A 225 -9.45 4.55 11.59
C VAL A 225 -10.75 5.13 11.06
N ASP A 226 -11.88 4.42 11.18
CA ASP A 226 -13.18 4.94 10.77
C ASP A 226 -13.57 6.19 11.55
N LYS A 227 -13.36 6.18 12.86
CA LYS A 227 -13.60 7.34 13.72
C LYS A 227 -12.66 8.51 13.40
N LEU A 228 -11.36 8.26 13.27
CA LEU A 228 -10.35 9.32 13.03
C LEU A 228 -10.49 9.94 11.64
N SER A 229 -10.89 9.15 10.65
CA SER A 229 -10.96 9.57 9.25
C SER A 229 -12.36 9.88 8.74
N HIS A 230 -13.38 9.79 9.61
CA HIS A 230 -14.79 9.86 9.21
C HIS A 230 -15.14 8.90 8.07
N GLY A 231 -14.53 7.71 8.10
CA GLY A 231 -14.68 6.67 7.09
C GLY A 231 -14.07 6.99 5.73
N LYS A 232 -13.14 7.96 5.63
CA LYS A 232 -12.48 8.35 4.37
C LYS A 232 -11.22 7.53 4.07
N VAL A 233 -10.58 6.97 5.10
CA VAL A 233 -9.31 6.22 4.97
C VAL A 233 -9.57 4.73 5.18
N ASP A 234 -9.19 3.90 4.21
CA ASP A 234 -9.18 2.44 4.31
C ASP A 234 -7.91 1.96 5.02
N LEU A 235 -7.95 0.75 5.60
CA LEU A 235 -6.87 0.20 6.42
C LEU A 235 -6.34 -1.13 5.88
N THR A 236 -5.05 -1.18 5.61
CA THR A 236 -4.34 -2.40 5.22
C THR A 236 -3.96 -3.25 6.43
N TYR A 237 -4.21 -4.55 6.36
CA TYR A 237 -3.59 -5.55 7.23
C TYR A 237 -2.74 -6.53 6.42
N GLY A 238 -1.54 -6.80 6.93
CA GLY A 238 -0.59 -7.76 6.38
C GLY A 238 -0.07 -8.66 7.49
N SER A 239 1.17 -8.43 7.93
CA SER A 239 1.91 -9.28 8.86
C SER A 239 1.21 -9.66 10.18
N SER A 240 0.22 -8.90 10.64
CA SER A 240 -0.53 -9.16 11.86
C SER A 240 -1.63 -10.22 11.70
N LEU A 241 -1.98 -10.61 10.46
CA LEU A 241 -3.02 -11.58 10.17
C LEU A 241 -2.57 -13.03 10.42
N ASP A 242 -3.51 -13.84 10.90
CA ASP A 242 -3.37 -15.28 11.10
C ASP A 242 -2.99 -16.04 9.81
N ILE A 243 -3.50 -15.61 8.66
CA ILE A 243 -3.15 -16.16 7.34
C ILE A 243 -1.67 -15.94 6.95
N PHE A 244 -0.96 -15.08 7.67
CA PHE A 244 0.49 -14.85 7.57
C PHE A 244 1.26 -15.26 8.83
N GLY A 245 0.72 -16.20 9.62
CA GLY A 245 1.43 -16.84 10.71
C GLY A 245 1.49 -16.07 12.03
N ARG A 246 0.82 -14.92 12.15
CA ARG A 246 0.65 -14.20 13.43
C ARG A 246 -0.80 -14.21 13.87
N ASP A 247 -1.09 -14.66 15.09
CA ASP A 247 -2.46 -14.69 15.63
C ASP A 247 -2.83 -13.39 16.37
N LEU A 248 -2.45 -12.22 15.82
CA LEU A 248 -2.82 -10.92 16.40
C LEU A 248 -4.20 -10.48 15.90
N VAL A 249 -4.49 -10.72 14.62
CA VAL A 249 -5.74 -10.35 13.96
C VAL A 249 -6.22 -11.52 13.13
N LYS A 250 -7.50 -11.88 13.28
CA LYS A 250 -8.12 -12.92 12.46
C LYS A 250 -8.59 -12.35 11.14
N PHE A 251 -8.17 -12.94 10.03
CA PHE A 251 -8.61 -12.55 8.68
C PHE A 251 -10.15 -12.50 8.56
N ASP A 252 -10.83 -13.49 9.13
CA ASP A 252 -12.30 -13.58 9.09
C ASP A 252 -12.97 -12.39 9.78
N ASP A 253 -12.38 -11.84 10.84
CA ASP A 253 -12.97 -10.70 11.56
C ASP A 253 -12.82 -9.41 10.74
N CYS A 254 -11.71 -9.24 10.01
CA CYS A 254 -11.56 -8.16 9.03
C CYS A 254 -12.56 -8.29 7.86
N CYS A 255 -12.83 -9.51 7.39
CA CYS A 255 -13.82 -9.75 6.34
C CYS A 255 -15.26 -9.48 6.83
N LYS A 256 -15.58 -9.86 8.07
CA LYS A 256 -16.87 -9.54 8.71
C LYS A 256 -17.07 -8.03 8.82
N TRP A 257 -16.03 -7.27 9.16
CA TRP A 257 -16.09 -5.81 9.16
C TRP A 257 -16.52 -5.27 7.80
N ASN A 258 -15.87 -5.70 6.71
CA ASN A 258 -16.22 -5.28 5.36
C ASN A 258 -17.65 -5.67 4.93
N THR A 259 -18.16 -6.79 5.45
CA THR A 259 -19.50 -7.31 5.13
C THR A 259 -20.59 -6.58 5.91
N ALA A 260 -20.32 -6.23 7.17
CA ALA A 260 -21.23 -5.43 8.00
C ALA A 260 -21.37 -3.98 7.49
N HIS A 261 -20.45 -3.55 6.63
CA HIS A 261 -20.30 -2.19 6.12
C HIS A 261 -20.22 -2.17 4.57
N PRO A 262 -21.32 -2.50 3.86
CA PRO A 262 -21.35 -2.49 2.39
C PRO A 262 -21.20 -1.07 1.82
N ASN A 263 -20.61 -0.97 0.63
CA ASN A 263 -20.45 0.30 -0.13
C ASN A 263 -21.78 0.91 -0.54
#